data_AF-A0A955M6Q9-F1
#
_entry.id   AF-A0A955M6Q9-F1
#
_cell.length_a   1.000
_cell.length_b   1.000
_cell.length_c   1.000
_cell.angle_alpha   90.00
_cell.angle_beta   90.00
_cell.angle_gamma   90.00
#
_symmetry.space_group_name_H-M   'P 1'
#
loop_
_entity.id
_entity.type
_entity.pdbx_description
1 polymer ?
#
loop_
_entity_poly.entity_id
_entity_poly.type
_entity_poly.pdbx_seq_one_letter_code
_entity_poly.pdbx_strand_id
1 'polypeptide(L)'
;MKARWHNSISIMMAAGLTIAAVQASAQTAETKLTRKEALVIAESTEEAELMYTMYDGRLENCIEKEVVKPCESDWVTCIENAWVVQFTVGEICGIEQDGRLGLTILIDALTGRVLSKFPEADYFRGKRYCMDDSDCICGRPTDQGSQCYNFISAQVEGVSDFQCRACRCVQNECTVGTR
;
A
#
# COMPACT_ATOMS: atom_id res chain seq x y z
N MET A 1 26.20 -46.45 24.85
CA MET A 1 26.52 -47.44 23.80
C MET A 1 27.68 -46.88 22.98
N LYS A 2 28.77 -47.64 22.88
CA LYS A 2 29.99 -47.30 22.14
C LYS A 2 29.83 -47.68 20.67
N ALA A 3 30.33 -46.86 19.77
CA ALA A 3 30.84 -47.31 18.48
C ALA A 3 32.07 -46.48 18.12
N ARG A 4 33.25 -47.12 18.23
CA ARG A 4 34.50 -46.76 17.54
C ARG A 4 34.38 -47.26 16.11
N TRP A 5 35.02 -46.61 15.12
CA TRP A 5 35.76 -47.23 14.00
C TRP A 5 36.73 -46.18 13.39
N HIS A 6 37.67 -46.65 12.58
CA HIS A 6 39.10 -46.32 12.57
C HIS A 6 39.62 -45.08 11.81
N ASN A 7 40.83 -44.68 12.22
CA ASN A 7 41.84 -43.91 11.48
C ASN A 7 42.20 -44.52 10.11
N SER A 8 42.52 -43.65 9.14
CA SER A 8 43.70 -43.79 8.29
C SER A 8 44.12 -42.42 7.73
N ILE A 9 45.43 -42.16 7.82
CA ILE A 9 46.16 -40.97 7.38
C ILE A 9 46.52 -41.15 5.91
N SER A 10 46.50 -40.06 5.12
CA SER A 10 47.44 -39.86 4.02
C SER A 10 47.71 -38.36 3.85
N ILE A 11 48.95 -37.98 4.19
CA ILE A 11 49.56 -36.70 3.88
C ILE A 11 50.10 -36.80 2.46
N MET A 12 49.67 -35.91 1.56
CA MET A 12 50.43 -35.58 0.36
C MET A 12 50.64 -34.06 0.32
N MET A 13 51.90 -33.67 0.41
CA MET A 13 52.37 -32.33 0.10
C MET A 13 52.21 -32.10 -1.41
N ALA A 14 51.55 -31.02 -1.78
CA ALA A 14 51.71 -30.42 -3.10
C ALA A 14 52.03 -28.94 -2.88
N ALA A 15 53.29 -28.59 -3.15
CA ALA A 15 53.71 -27.22 -3.34
C ALA A 15 53.01 -26.67 -4.58
N GLY A 16 52.27 -25.58 -4.41
CA GLY A 16 51.63 -24.86 -5.49
C GLY A 16 51.48 -23.40 -5.09
N LEU A 17 52.36 -22.55 -5.62
CA LEU A 17 52.16 -21.10 -5.65
C LEU A 17 50.75 -20.82 -6.16
N THR A 18 49.88 -20.30 -5.29
CA THR A 18 48.64 -19.66 -5.72
C THR A 18 48.78 -18.18 -5.43
N ILE A 19 48.87 -17.44 -6.53
CA ILE A 19 48.77 -15.99 -6.58
C ILE A 19 47.49 -15.62 -5.83
N ALA A 20 47.63 -14.90 -4.72
CA ALA A 20 46.51 -14.25 -4.07
C ALA A 20 45.98 -13.18 -5.05
N ALA A 21 45.04 -13.59 -5.90
CA ALA A 21 44.21 -12.66 -6.63
C ALA A 21 43.44 -11.86 -5.58
N VAL A 22 43.83 -10.61 -5.39
CA VAL A 22 43.02 -9.61 -4.70
C VAL A 22 41.75 -9.48 -5.52
N GLN A 23 40.73 -10.27 -5.20
CA GLN A 23 39.38 -10.01 -5.65
C GLN A 23 38.94 -8.72 -4.95
N ALA A 24 39.25 -7.59 -5.57
CA ALA A 24 38.49 -6.38 -5.37
C ALA A 24 37.07 -6.69 -5.84
N SER A 25 36.23 -7.15 -4.92
CA SER A 25 34.79 -7.19 -5.11
C SER A 25 34.35 -5.75 -5.28
N ALA A 26 34.22 -5.31 -6.54
CA ALA A 26 33.44 -4.15 -6.87
C ALA A 26 32.04 -4.42 -6.31
N GLN A 27 31.73 -3.81 -5.16
CA GLN A 27 30.36 -3.67 -4.72
C GLN A 27 29.67 -2.90 -5.84
N THR A 28 28.93 -3.63 -6.69
CA THR A 28 27.99 -3.01 -7.61
C THR A 28 27.07 -2.18 -6.75
N ALA A 29 27.18 -0.85 -6.87
CA ALA A 29 26.23 0.05 -6.25
C ALA A 29 24.84 -0.40 -6.73
N GLU A 30 24.03 -0.96 -5.83
CA GLU A 30 22.67 -1.36 -6.15
C GLU A 30 21.96 -0.11 -6.69
N THR A 31 21.56 -0.20 -7.96
CA THR A 31 20.97 0.93 -8.65
C THR A 31 19.55 1.09 -8.14
N LYS A 32 19.27 2.20 -7.46
CA LYS A 32 17.93 2.55 -7.00
C LYS A 32 16.97 2.64 -8.19
N LEU A 33 15.75 2.18 -7.98
CA LEU A 33 14.64 2.39 -8.90
C LEU A 33 14.43 3.87 -9.18
N THR A 34 14.13 4.17 -10.43
CA THR A 34 13.67 5.48 -10.88
C THR A 34 12.22 5.73 -10.43
N ARG A 35 11.82 7.02 -10.42
CA ARG A 35 10.41 7.40 -10.15
C ARG A 35 9.43 6.71 -11.10
N LYS A 36 9.81 6.54 -12.37
CA LYS A 36 8.97 5.89 -13.39
C LYS A 36 8.77 4.40 -13.08
N GLU A 37 9.81 3.69 -12.66
CA GLU A 37 9.70 2.28 -12.28
C GLU A 37 8.84 2.09 -11.03
N ALA A 38 8.99 2.96 -10.02
CA ALA A 38 8.13 2.94 -8.84
C ALA A 38 6.65 3.14 -9.21
N LEU A 39 6.36 4.07 -10.12
CA LEU A 39 5.00 4.32 -10.59
C LEU A 39 4.40 3.10 -11.30
N VAL A 40 5.16 2.45 -12.20
CA VAL A 40 4.71 1.23 -12.91
C VAL A 40 4.41 0.10 -11.92
N ILE A 41 5.24 -0.07 -10.88
CA ILE A 41 4.99 -1.07 -9.84
C ILE A 41 3.69 -0.73 -9.08
N ALA A 42 3.52 0.54 -8.69
CA ALA A 42 2.32 0.99 -7.99
C ALA A 42 1.03 0.77 -8.79
N GLU A 43 1.05 1.11 -10.09
CA GLU A 43 -0.08 0.91 -11.01
C GLU A 43 -0.45 -0.57 -11.21
N SER A 44 0.53 -1.48 -11.04
CA SER A 44 0.31 -2.92 -11.17
C SER A 44 -0.28 -3.58 -9.91
N THR A 45 -0.52 -2.81 -8.84
CA THR A 45 -1.12 -3.34 -7.61
C THR A 45 -2.63 -3.51 -7.76
N GLU A 46 -3.18 -4.47 -7.01
CA GLU A 46 -4.62 -4.73 -6.97
C GLU A 46 -5.40 -3.49 -6.48
N GLU A 47 -4.88 -2.75 -5.51
CA GLU A 47 -5.52 -1.53 -5.01
C GLU A 47 -5.63 -0.45 -6.09
N ALA A 48 -4.59 -0.28 -6.91
CA ALA A 48 -4.62 0.69 -8.00
C ALA A 48 -5.65 0.27 -9.06
N GLU A 49 -5.69 -1.01 -9.43
CA GLU A 49 -6.70 -1.54 -10.35
C GLU A 49 -8.13 -1.32 -9.82
N LEU A 50 -8.36 -1.61 -8.53
CA LEU A 50 -9.65 -1.39 -7.89
C LEU A 50 -10.02 0.09 -7.79
N MET A 51 -9.05 0.98 -7.57
CA MET A 51 -9.27 2.43 -7.60
C MET A 51 -9.67 2.92 -8.99
N TYR A 52 -9.00 2.44 -10.04
CA TYR A 52 -9.33 2.78 -11.44
C TYR A 52 -10.70 2.26 -11.86
N THR A 53 -11.09 1.08 -11.39
CA THR A 53 -12.37 0.45 -11.76
C THR A 53 -13.53 0.80 -10.83
N MET A 54 -13.26 1.52 -9.74
CA MET A 54 -14.27 1.92 -8.77
C MET A 54 -15.40 2.71 -9.45
N TYR A 55 -16.64 2.44 -9.03
CA TYR A 55 -17.84 3.06 -9.60
C TYR A 55 -17.92 2.91 -11.14
N ASP A 56 -17.65 1.71 -11.65
CA ASP A 56 -17.67 1.39 -13.08
C ASP A 56 -16.71 2.26 -13.91
N GLY A 57 -15.55 2.61 -13.34
CA GLY A 57 -14.52 3.43 -13.99
C GLY A 57 -14.86 4.92 -14.11
N ARG A 58 -15.93 5.39 -13.47
CA ARG A 58 -16.37 6.80 -13.55
C ARG A 58 -15.31 7.81 -13.09
N LEU A 59 -14.36 7.39 -12.26
CA LEU A 59 -13.32 8.25 -11.69
C LEU A 59 -11.97 8.12 -12.39
N GLU A 60 -11.81 7.18 -13.33
CA GLU A 60 -10.51 6.84 -13.95
C GLU A 60 -9.79 8.06 -14.51
N ASN A 61 -10.49 8.89 -15.29
CA ASN A 61 -9.93 10.08 -15.92
C ASN A 61 -9.64 11.24 -14.95
N CYS A 62 -10.02 11.09 -13.69
CA CYS A 62 -9.74 12.05 -12.63
C CYS A 62 -8.61 11.60 -11.72
N ILE A 63 -8.07 10.39 -11.88
CA ILE A 63 -7.01 9.91 -11.00
C ILE A 63 -5.68 10.57 -11.39
N GLU A 64 -5.20 11.41 -10.49
CA GLU A 64 -3.88 12.01 -10.51
C GLU A 64 -2.92 11.12 -9.72
N LYS A 65 -1.64 11.14 -10.12
CA LYS A 65 -0.61 10.30 -9.50
C LYS A 65 0.67 11.08 -9.30
N GLU A 66 1.23 10.95 -8.10
CA GLU A 66 2.48 11.58 -7.72
C GLU A 66 3.42 10.53 -7.10
N VAL A 67 4.71 10.63 -7.42
CA VAL A 67 5.76 9.84 -6.76
C VAL A 67 6.58 10.81 -5.92
N VAL A 68 6.57 10.67 -4.60
CA VAL A 68 7.34 11.51 -3.67
C VAL A 68 8.34 10.68 -2.87
N LYS A 69 9.28 11.34 -2.20
CA LYS A 69 10.11 10.63 -1.21
C LYS A 69 9.31 10.45 0.08
N PRO A 70 9.52 9.37 0.85
CA PRO A 70 8.81 9.10 2.10
C PRO A 70 8.88 10.25 3.11
N CYS A 71 10.02 10.92 3.21
CA CYS A 71 10.22 12.04 4.14
C CYS A 71 9.53 13.34 3.69
N GLU A 72 8.92 13.33 2.50
CA GLU A 72 8.12 14.42 1.92
C GLU A 72 6.61 14.09 1.98
N SER A 73 6.22 12.92 2.47
CA SER A 73 4.81 12.49 2.57
C SER A 73 4.29 12.65 3.99
N ASP A 74 3.12 13.29 4.14
CA ASP A 74 2.43 13.41 5.42
C ASP A 74 1.75 12.10 5.88
N TRP A 75 1.66 11.11 4.98
CA TRP A 75 0.93 9.86 5.21
C TRP A 75 1.83 8.69 5.62
N VAL A 76 3.15 8.80 5.43
CA VAL A 76 4.08 7.70 5.65
C VAL A 76 5.26 8.18 6.49
N THR A 77 5.71 7.33 7.42
CA THR A 77 6.94 7.60 8.17
C THR A 77 8.15 7.64 7.20
N CYS A 78 9.06 8.59 7.41
CA CYS A 78 10.27 8.74 6.60
C CYS A 78 11.12 7.46 6.59
N ILE A 79 11.27 6.85 5.40
CA ILE A 79 12.16 5.71 5.10
C ILE A 79 13.13 6.14 3.98
N GLU A 80 14.43 6.20 4.27
CA GLU A 80 15.43 6.76 3.33
C GLU A 80 15.53 6.03 1.98
N ASN A 81 15.14 4.76 1.93
CA ASN A 81 15.24 3.90 0.76
C ASN A 81 13.87 3.40 0.27
N ALA A 82 12.87 4.28 0.25
CA ALA A 82 11.59 3.96 -0.35
C ALA A 82 11.09 5.08 -1.27
N TRP A 83 10.11 4.74 -2.09
CA TRP A 83 9.28 5.64 -2.88
C TRP A 83 7.87 5.60 -2.34
N VAL A 84 7.21 6.76 -2.23
CA VAL A 84 5.78 6.84 -1.96
C VAL A 84 5.10 7.20 -3.27
N VAL A 85 4.16 6.37 -3.70
CA VAL A 85 3.30 6.66 -4.83
C VAL A 85 1.90 6.94 -4.30
N GLN A 86 1.40 8.13 -4.58
CA GLN A 86 0.07 8.59 -4.18
C GLN A 86 -0.81 8.69 -5.41
N PHE A 87 -2.01 8.13 -5.30
CA PHE A 87 -3.10 8.30 -6.26
C PHE A 87 -4.19 9.10 -5.56
N THR A 88 -4.64 10.16 -6.21
CA THR A 88 -5.70 11.05 -5.70
C THR A 88 -6.74 11.26 -6.80
N VAL A 89 -8.01 11.41 -6.44
CA VAL A 89 -9.04 11.80 -7.40
C VAL A 89 -9.03 13.32 -7.49
N GLY A 90 -8.62 13.88 -8.61
CA GLY A 90 -8.51 15.31 -8.90
C GLY A 90 -9.85 16.06 -8.95
N GLU A 91 -9.78 17.39 -8.86
CA GLU A 91 -10.95 18.29 -8.75
C GLU A 91 -11.88 18.22 -9.97
N ILE A 92 -11.38 17.73 -11.11
CA ILE A 92 -12.14 17.57 -12.36
C ILE A 92 -13.42 16.75 -12.16
N CYS A 93 -13.41 15.80 -11.22
CA CYS A 93 -14.59 14.98 -10.91
C CYS A 93 -15.61 15.67 -9.98
N GLY A 94 -15.34 16.88 -9.48
CA GLY A 94 -16.27 17.62 -8.61
C GLY A 94 -16.54 16.96 -7.25
N ILE A 95 -15.62 16.11 -6.79
CA ILE A 95 -15.67 15.46 -5.48
C ILE A 95 -14.88 16.32 -4.49
N GLU A 96 -15.45 16.57 -3.32
CA GLU A 96 -14.81 17.34 -2.26
C GLU A 96 -13.55 16.60 -1.75
N GLN A 97 -12.41 17.29 -1.79
CA GLN A 97 -11.13 16.69 -1.45
C GLN A 97 -10.74 16.98 -0.01
N ASP A 98 -10.95 16.01 0.87
CA ASP A 98 -10.37 16.02 2.22
C ASP A 98 -9.23 14.98 2.39
N GLY A 99 -8.79 14.37 1.28
CA GLY A 99 -7.68 13.42 1.25
C GLY A 99 -8.04 11.96 1.57
N ARG A 100 -9.29 11.67 1.95
CA ARG A 100 -9.74 10.29 2.24
C ARG A 100 -10.00 9.43 0.99
N LEU A 101 -10.28 10.03 -0.17
CA LEU A 101 -10.38 9.35 -1.46
C LEU A 101 -9.02 9.33 -2.17
N GLY A 102 -8.22 8.33 -1.85
CA GLY A 102 -6.90 8.13 -2.45
C GLY A 102 -6.27 6.79 -2.08
N LEU A 103 -5.12 6.52 -2.68
CA LEU A 103 -4.32 5.34 -2.43
C LEU A 103 -2.86 5.76 -2.28
N THR A 104 -2.21 5.31 -1.22
CA THR A 104 -0.78 5.50 -0.98
C THR A 104 -0.08 4.15 -0.96
N ILE A 105 0.95 4.00 -1.78
CA ILE A 105 1.76 2.79 -1.89
C ILE A 105 3.21 3.14 -1.59
N LEU A 106 3.80 2.43 -0.62
CA LEU A 106 5.20 2.55 -0.26
C LEU A 106 5.97 1.41 -0.91
N ILE A 107 7.02 1.74 -1.66
CA ILE A 107 7.81 0.79 -2.44
C ILE A 107 9.26 0.89 -2.05
N ASP A 108 9.91 -0.23 -1.75
CA ASP A 108 11.34 -0.29 -1.50
C ASP A 108 12.12 0.15 -2.74
N ALA A 109 12.96 1.18 -2.59
CA ALA A 109 13.62 1.84 -3.71
C ALA A 109 14.76 1.00 -4.32
N LEU A 110 15.16 -0.10 -3.69
CA LEU A 110 16.23 -0.98 -4.20
C LEU A 110 15.64 -2.23 -4.87
N THR A 111 14.60 -2.81 -4.26
CA THR A 111 14.05 -4.11 -4.65
C THR A 111 12.75 -4.02 -5.43
N GLY A 112 12.05 -2.89 -5.38
CA GLY A 112 10.70 -2.74 -5.96
C GLY A 112 9.61 -3.47 -5.20
N ARG A 113 9.92 -4.04 -4.03
CA ARG A 113 8.93 -4.69 -3.18
C ARG A 113 7.98 -3.63 -2.59
N VAL A 114 6.69 -3.84 -2.71
CA VAL A 114 5.68 -3.06 -1.97
C VAL A 114 5.85 -3.33 -0.48
N LEU A 115 6.17 -2.30 0.28
CA LEU A 115 6.37 -2.34 1.73
C LEU A 115 5.06 -2.16 2.49
N SER A 116 4.22 -1.23 2.03
CA SER A 116 2.91 -0.96 2.61
C SER A 116 1.99 -0.32 1.58
N LYS A 117 0.69 -0.38 1.89
CA LYS A 117 -0.38 0.19 1.09
C LYS A 117 -1.47 0.67 2.03
N PHE A 118 -2.09 1.78 1.68
CA PHE A 118 -3.24 2.29 2.41
C PHE A 118 -4.13 3.09 1.45
N PRO A 119 -5.45 2.88 1.45
CA PRO A 119 -6.18 1.82 2.18
C PRO A 119 -6.03 0.43 1.56
N GLU A 120 -6.54 -0.59 2.25
CA GLU A 120 -6.57 -1.97 1.75
C GLU A 120 -7.60 -2.14 0.60
N ALA A 121 -7.37 -3.11 -0.30
CA ALA A 121 -8.26 -3.42 -1.42
C ALA A 121 -9.75 -3.54 -1.06
N ASP A 122 -10.09 -4.08 0.12
CA ASP A 122 -11.47 -4.28 0.53
C ASP A 122 -12.27 -2.97 0.66
N TYR A 123 -11.62 -1.85 0.99
CA TYR A 123 -12.28 -0.54 1.01
C TYR A 123 -12.73 -0.09 -0.37
N PHE A 124 -12.04 -0.52 -1.44
CA PHE A 124 -12.40 -0.21 -2.82
C PHE A 124 -13.49 -1.18 -3.35
N ARG A 125 -13.49 -2.43 -2.88
CA ARG A 125 -14.49 -3.44 -3.28
C ARG A 125 -15.85 -3.23 -2.64
N GLY A 126 -15.88 -2.84 -1.37
CA GLY A 126 -17.09 -2.80 -0.57
C GLY A 126 -17.38 -1.41 -0.05
N LYS A 127 -18.49 -0.80 -0.51
CA LYS A 127 -18.91 0.55 -0.07
C LYS A 127 -19.10 0.72 1.44
N ARG A 128 -19.22 -0.39 2.15
CA ARG A 128 -19.47 -0.48 3.59
C ARG A 128 -18.34 -1.16 4.33
N TYR A 129 -17.26 -1.57 3.68
CA TYR A 129 -16.18 -2.26 4.37
C TYR A 129 -15.54 -1.37 5.42
N CYS A 130 -15.20 -1.92 6.58
CA CYS A 130 -14.48 -1.22 7.63
C CYS A 130 -13.62 -2.17 8.44
N MET A 131 -12.60 -1.63 9.08
CA MET A 131 -11.82 -2.30 10.11
C MET A 131 -12.16 -1.76 11.51
N ASP A 132 -12.60 -0.51 11.59
CA ASP A 132 -13.02 0.13 12.84
C ASP A 132 -14.22 1.08 12.67
N ASP A 133 -14.79 1.51 13.80
CA ASP A 133 -15.93 2.44 13.84
C ASP A 133 -15.60 3.79 13.18
N SER A 134 -14.34 4.22 13.17
CA SER A 134 -13.91 5.51 12.61
C SER A 134 -13.83 5.51 11.09
N ASP A 135 -13.75 4.34 10.47
CA ASP A 135 -13.87 4.17 9.03
C ASP A 135 -15.28 4.47 8.50
N CYS A 136 -16.28 4.44 9.38
CA CYS A 136 -17.68 4.49 9.01
C CYS A 136 -18.25 5.91 9.06
N ILE A 137 -18.65 6.42 7.90
CA ILE A 137 -19.21 7.75 7.73
C ILE A 137 -20.72 7.65 7.49
N CYS A 138 -21.48 8.50 8.17
CA CYS A 138 -22.94 8.55 8.07
C CYS A 138 -23.38 9.28 6.82
N GLY A 139 -24.05 8.57 5.90
CA GLY A 139 -24.75 9.15 4.77
C GLY A 139 -25.92 10.04 5.18
N ARG A 140 -26.43 10.82 4.23
CA ARG A 140 -27.68 11.58 4.42
C ARG A 140 -28.83 10.60 4.71
N PRO A 141 -29.75 10.93 5.64
CA PRO A 141 -30.95 10.13 5.83
C PRO A 141 -31.74 10.01 4.53
N THR A 142 -32.22 8.81 4.25
CA THR A 142 -33.12 8.53 3.12
C THR A 142 -34.48 8.07 3.67
N ASP A 143 -35.47 7.94 2.79
CA ASP A 143 -36.77 7.34 3.15
C ASP A 143 -36.63 5.88 3.66
N GLN A 144 -35.49 5.24 3.38
CA GLN A 144 -35.13 3.89 3.83
C GLN A 144 -34.30 3.89 5.13
N GLY A 145 -34.06 5.06 5.72
CA GLY A 145 -33.25 5.23 6.94
C GLY A 145 -31.86 5.82 6.68
N SER A 146 -31.05 5.85 7.73
CA SER A 146 -29.65 6.29 7.66
C SER A 146 -28.81 5.29 6.87
N GLN A 147 -27.88 5.81 6.06
CA GLN A 147 -26.91 4.99 5.34
C GLN A 147 -25.53 5.11 6.01
N CYS A 148 -24.73 4.05 5.93
CA CYS A 148 -23.36 4.04 6.44
C CYS A 148 -22.43 3.59 5.32
N TYR A 149 -21.39 4.38 5.07
CA TYR A 149 -20.39 4.14 4.05
C TYR A 149 -19.01 4.07 4.70
N ASN A 150 -18.07 3.43 4.04
CA ASN A 150 -16.67 3.60 4.40
C ASN A 150 -16.16 4.99 3.99
N PHE A 151 -15.05 5.44 4.57
CA PHE A 151 -14.53 6.78 4.34
C PHE A 151 -14.20 7.11 2.88
N ILE A 152 -13.85 6.12 2.05
CA ILE A 152 -13.60 6.29 0.61
C ILE A 152 -14.92 6.57 -0.11
N SER A 153 -15.89 5.69 0.08
CA SER A 153 -17.18 5.71 -0.61
C SER A 153 -18.02 6.89 -0.18
N ALA A 154 -17.92 7.30 1.09
CA ALA A 154 -18.62 8.47 1.61
C ALA A 154 -18.30 9.75 0.82
N GLN A 155 -17.04 9.95 0.42
CA GLN A 155 -16.68 11.08 -0.43
C GLN A 155 -17.37 11.04 -1.79
N VAL A 156 -17.37 9.87 -2.45
CA VAL A 156 -17.97 9.72 -3.78
C VAL A 156 -19.49 9.91 -3.72
N GLU A 157 -20.13 9.50 -2.61
CA GLU A 157 -21.56 9.72 -2.37
C GLU A 157 -21.88 11.16 -1.91
N GLY A 158 -20.89 12.06 -1.85
CA GLY A 158 -21.08 13.48 -1.49
C GLY A 158 -21.50 13.68 -0.04
N VAL A 159 -21.01 12.81 0.84
CA VAL A 159 -21.31 12.81 2.27
C VAL A 159 -20.13 13.43 3.02
N SER A 160 -20.33 14.62 3.58
CA SER A 160 -19.37 15.23 4.50
C SER A 160 -19.58 14.73 5.93
N ASP A 161 -18.52 14.77 6.75
CA ASP A 161 -18.40 14.23 8.11
C ASP A 161 -19.50 14.68 9.08
N PHE A 162 -20.69 14.11 8.95
CA PHE A 162 -21.64 14.07 10.04
C PHE A 162 -21.14 12.96 10.97
N GLN A 163 -20.30 13.32 11.94
CA GLN A 163 -20.00 12.45 13.08
C GLN A 163 -21.32 12.15 13.80
N CYS A 164 -22.00 11.10 13.35
CA CYS A 164 -23.19 10.61 13.98
C CYS A 164 -22.84 9.26 14.58
N ARG A 165 -23.11 9.13 15.89
CA ARG A 165 -22.87 7.91 16.70
C ARG A 165 -23.66 6.68 16.22
N ALA A 166 -24.34 6.78 15.07
CA ALA A 166 -25.15 5.74 14.50
C ALA A 166 -24.34 4.79 13.60
N CYS A 167 -23.27 5.18 12.92
CA CYS A 167 -22.51 4.19 12.14
C CYS A 167 -21.45 3.49 13.00
N ARG A 168 -21.39 2.16 12.90
CA ARG A 168 -20.40 1.32 13.57
C ARG A 168 -19.91 0.23 12.64
N CYS A 169 -18.68 -0.21 12.86
CA CYS A 169 -18.13 -1.35 12.18
C CYS A 169 -18.54 -2.64 12.90
N VAL A 170 -19.38 -3.43 12.25
CA VAL A 170 -19.86 -4.71 12.77
C VAL A 170 -19.58 -5.77 11.71
N GLN A 171 -18.75 -6.75 12.05
CA GLN A 171 -18.36 -7.83 11.13
C GLN A 171 -17.76 -7.29 9.81
N ASN A 172 -16.88 -6.29 9.90
CA ASN A 172 -16.25 -5.58 8.78
C ASN A 172 -17.22 -4.85 7.85
N GLU A 173 -18.44 -4.55 8.33
CA GLU A 173 -19.40 -3.71 7.62
C GLU A 173 -19.86 -2.52 8.46
N CYS A 174 -19.88 -1.34 7.83
CA CYS A 174 -20.47 -0.13 8.35
C CYS A 174 -21.98 -0.29 8.41
N THR A 175 -22.49 -0.39 9.64
CA THR A 175 -23.91 -0.62 9.94
C THR A 175 -24.46 0.52 10.78
N VAL A 176 -25.77 0.74 10.64
CA VAL A 176 -26.49 1.65 11.53
C VAL A 176 -26.70 0.94 12.86
N GLY A 177 -25.94 1.34 13.87
CA GLY A 177 -26.12 0.96 15.26
C GLY A 177 -27.52 1.32 15.75
N THR A 178 -28.24 0.32 16.24
CA THR A 178 -29.45 0.52 17.03
C THR A 178 -29.04 1.08 18.38
N ARG A 179 -29.61 2.22 18.77
CA ARG A 179 -29.52 2.68 20.16
C ARG A 179 -30.30 1.77 21.10
#